data_AF-A0A2X1JDD3-F1
#
_entry.id   AF-A0A2X1JDD3-F1
#
_cell.length_a   1.000
_cell.length_b   1.000
_cell.length_c   1.000
_cell.angle_alpha   90.00
_cell.angle_beta   90.00
_cell.angle_gamma   90.00
#
_symmetry.space_group_name_H-M   'P 1'
#
loop_
_entity.id
_entity.type
_entity.pdbx_description
1 polymer ?
#
loop_
_entity_poly.entity_id
_entity_poly.type
_entity_poly.pdbx_seq_one_letter_code
_entity_poly.pdbx_strand_id
1 'polypeptide(L)' 'MNPLKDMTCQEFIDLNPKAMTPVAWWMLHEETVYKGGDTVTLNETDLTQIPKVIEYCKKNPQKNLYTFKNQASNDLPN' A
#
# COMPACT_ATOMS: atom_id res chain seq x y z
N MET A 1 0.10 16.19 8.32
CA MET A 1 0.61 15.89 6.96
C MET A 1 0.94 14.42 6.95
N ASN A 2 0.28 13.58 6.14
CA ASN A 2 0.64 12.15 6.06
C ASN A 2 1.73 11.99 4.99
N PRO A 3 3.00 11.74 5.37
CA PRO A 3 4.11 11.66 4.42
C PRO A 3 3.97 10.51 3.41
N LEU A 4 3.13 9.52 3.69
CA LEU A 4 2.86 8.44 2.75
C LEU A 4 2.05 8.90 1.53
N LYS A 5 1.17 9.90 1.68
CA LYS A 5 0.33 10.40 0.58
C LYS A 5 1.12 11.11 -0.50
N ASP A 6 2.32 11.60 -0.18
CA ASP A 6 3.20 12.29 -1.12
C ASP A 6 4.33 11.36 -1.63
N MET A 7 4.46 10.15 -1.09
CA MET A 7 5.49 9.19 -1.44
C MET A 7 5.35 8.72 -2.89
N THR A 8 6.43 8.82 -3.65
CA THR A 8 6.54 8.25 -4.98
C THR A 8 6.80 6.75 -4.93
N CYS A 9 6.46 6.06 -6.01
CA CYS A 9 6.77 4.64 -6.17
C CYS A 9 8.28 4.36 -6.14
N GLN A 10 9.10 5.30 -6.61
CA GLN A 10 10.56 5.20 -6.50
C GLN A 10 11.01 5.23 -5.03
N GLU A 11 10.55 6.21 -4.26
CA GLU A 11 10.87 6.29 -2.83
C GLU A 11 10.40 5.04 -2.07
N PHE A 12 9.24 4.49 -2.44
CA PHE A 12 8.71 3.25 -1.85
C PHE A 12 9.60 2.03 -2.11
N ILE A 13 10.07 1.83 -3.35
CA ILE A 13 10.94 0.68 -3.68
C ILE A 13 12.38 0.85 -3.19
N ASP A 14 12.79 2.09 -2.88
CA ASP A 14 14.09 2.42 -2.28
C ASP A 14 14.10 2.27 -0.74
N LEU A 15 12.93 2.02 -0.12
CA LEU A 15 12.84 1.75 1.31
C LEU A 15 13.62 0.48 1.69
N ASN A 16 13.99 0.39 2.96
CA ASN A 16 14.43 -0.87 3.54
C ASN A 16 13.34 -1.94 3.28
N PRO A 17 13.67 -3.14 2.77
CA PRO A 17 12.68 -4.20 2.52
C PRO A 17 11.80 -4.54 3.73
N LYS A 18 12.32 -4.37 4.95
CA LYS A 18 11.56 -4.56 6.20
C LYS A 18 10.48 -3.50 6.44
N ALA A 19 10.62 -2.32 5.83
CA ALA A 19 9.69 -1.20 5.93
C ALA A 19 8.65 -1.19 4.78
N MET A 20 8.91 -1.88 3.66
CA MET A 20 7.99 -1.90 2.51
C MET A 20 6.62 -2.50 2.87
N THR A 21 6.61 -3.62 3.58
CA THR A 21 5.36 -4.31 3.98
C THR A 21 4.44 -3.44 4.85
N PRO A 22 4.89 -2.85 5.99
CA PRO A 22 4.02 -2.00 6.80
C PRO A 22 3.57 -0.73 6.06
N VAL A 23 4.40 -0.16 5.18
CA VAL A 23 4.01 1.01 4.37
C VAL A 23 2.94 0.65 3.34
N ALA A 24 3.11 -0.45 2.60
CA ALA A 24 2.13 -0.91 1.63
C ALA A 24 0.79 -1.25 2.30
N TRP A 25 0.85 -1.92 3.45
CA TRP A 25 -0.34 -2.22 4.25
C TRP A 25 -1.04 -0.93 4.71
N TRP A 26 -0.30 0.03 5.26
CA TRP A 26 -0.88 1.31 5.70
C TRP A 26 -1.57 2.06 4.55
N MET A 27 -0.94 2.12 3.37
CA MET A 27 -1.54 2.75 2.18
C MET A 27 -2.87 2.08 1.80
N LEU A 28 -2.92 0.74 1.80
CA LEU A 28 -4.13 -0.02 1.48
C LEU A 28 -5.27 0.21 2.48
N HIS A 29 -4.94 0.41 3.77
CA HIS A 29 -5.91 0.49 4.87
C HIS A 29 -6.16 1.91 5.42
N GLU A 30 -5.49 2.96 4.95
CA GLU A 30 -5.49 4.29 5.60
C GLU A 30 -6.89 4.93 5.82
N GLU A 31 -7.91 4.54 5.05
CA GLU A 31 -9.27 5.11 5.17
C GLU A 31 -10.26 4.16 5.85
N THR A 32 -9.81 2.95 6.20
CA THR A 32 -10.64 2.04 6.99
C THR A 32 -10.34 2.32 8.46
N VAL A 33 -11.35 2.75 9.22
CA VAL A 33 -11.28 2.64 10.68
C VAL A 33 -11.07 1.16 10.96
N TYR A 34 -9.89 0.79 11.44
CA TYR A 34 -9.54 -0.62 11.67
C TYR A 34 -10.53 -1.22 12.66
N LYS A 35 -11.46 -2.05 12.18
CA LYS A 35 -12.52 -2.66 12.99
C LYS A 35 -12.06 -3.95 13.70
N GLY A 36 -10.77 -4.29 13.61
CA GLY A 36 -10.20 -5.58 14.01
C GLY A 36 -9.66 -5.69 15.45
N GLY A 37 -9.75 -4.63 16.27
CA GLY A 37 -9.13 -4.58 17.61
C GLY A 37 -7.65 -4.13 17.59
N ASP A 38 -6.92 -4.30 18.70
CA ASP A 38 -5.58 -3.73 18.93
C ASP A 38 -4.43 -4.37 18.12
N THR A 39 -4.69 -5.38 17.29
CA THR A 39 -3.66 -6.13 16.55
C THR A 39 -3.80 -5.95 15.05
N VAL A 40 -2.76 -5.44 14.40
CA VAL A 40 -2.63 -5.41 12.93
C VAL A 40 -2.22 -6.79 12.43
N THR A 41 -3.19 -7.55 11.93
CA THR A 41 -2.95 -8.87 11.30
C THR A 41 -3.15 -8.77 9.79
N LEU A 42 -2.16 -9.25 9.01
CA LEU A 42 -2.28 -9.36 7.55
C LEU A 42 -3.35 -10.40 7.21
N ASN A 43 -4.29 -10.04 6.34
CA ASN A 43 -5.26 -10.99 5.79
C ASN A 43 -4.80 -11.54 4.43
N GLU A 44 -5.55 -12.49 3.87
CA GLU A 44 -5.22 -13.09 2.56
C GLU A 44 -5.19 -12.05 1.43
N THR A 45 -6.03 -11.01 1.50
CA THR A 45 -6.01 -9.91 0.53
C THR A 45 -4.70 -9.13 0.62
N ASP A 46 -4.20 -8.83 1.82
CA ASP A 46 -2.93 -8.13 2.02
C ASP A 46 -1.76 -8.91 1.42
N LEU A 47 -1.73 -10.23 1.63
CA LEU A 47 -0.69 -11.12 1.11
C LEU A 47 -0.66 -11.17 -0.42
N THR A 48 -1.79 -10.92 -1.08
CA THR A 48 -1.88 -10.88 -2.55
C THR A 48 -1.68 -9.46 -3.12
N GLN A 49 -2.11 -8.43 -2.40
CA GLN A 49 -2.04 -7.03 -2.84
C GLN A 49 -0.66 -6.41 -2.63
N ILE A 50 0.03 -6.71 -1.51
CA ILE A 50 1.36 -6.13 -1.22
C ILE A 50 2.38 -6.47 -2.34
N PRO A 51 2.49 -7.71 -2.83
CA PRO A 51 3.35 -8.00 -3.98
C PRO A 51 2.97 -7.22 -5.24
N LYS A 52 1.67 -7.01 -5.49
CA LYS A 52 1.18 -6.22 -6.63
C LYS A 52 1.55 -4.74 -6.51
N VAL A 53 1.52 -4.17 -5.31
CA VAL A 53 1.99 -2.80 -5.05
C VAL A 53 3.48 -2.68 -5.41
N ILE A 54 4.29 -3.63 -4.99
CA ILE A 54 5.73 -3.65 -5.28
C ILE A 54 5.98 -3.77 -6.79
N GLU A 55 5.30 -4.69 -7.46
CA GLU A 55 5.42 -4.86 -8.92
C GLU A 55 4.94 -3.61 -9.68
N TYR A 56 3.82 -3.02 -9.25
CA TYR A 56 3.30 -1.79 -9.81
C TYR A 56 4.31 -0.65 -9.73
N CYS A 57 4.90 -0.44 -8.55
CA CYS A 57 5.85 0.64 -8.35
C CYS A 57 7.16 0.43 -9.10
N LYS A 58 7.62 -0.81 -9.26
CA LYS A 58 8.76 -1.12 -10.16
C LYS A 58 8.48 -0.75 -11.61
N LYS A 59 7.24 -0.89 -12.08
CA LYS A 59 6.83 -0.52 -13.46
C LYS A 59 6.52 0.98 -13.62
N ASN A 60 6.23 1.69 -12.52
CA ASN A 60 5.78 3.08 -12.54
C ASN A 60 6.49 3.94 -11.48
N PRO A 61 7.84 4.02 -11.47
CA PRO A 61 8.60 4.68 -10.40
C PRO A 61 8.22 6.15 -10.18
N GLN A 62 7.81 6.84 -11.24
CA GLN A 62 7.42 8.25 -11.24
C GLN A 62 6.01 8.52 -10.69
N LYS A 63 5.18 7.50 -10.51
CA LYS A 63 3.83 7.67 -9.98
C LYS A 63 3.86 7.77 -8.46
N ASN A 64 2.82 8.37 -7.91
CA ASN A 64 2.60 8.38 -6.46
C ASN A 64 2.11 6.99 -6.00
N LEU A 65 2.56 6.51 -4.85
CA LEU A 65 2.20 5.20 -4.30
C LEU A 65 0.67 5.02 -4.19
N TYR A 66 -0.07 6.08 -3.84
CA TYR A 66 -1.52 6.05 -3.66
C TYR A 66 -2.31 5.92 -4.96
N THR A 67 -1.69 6.09 -6.14
CA THR A 67 -2.37 5.81 -7.40
C THR A 67 -2.71 4.33 -7.53
N PHE A 68 -1.95 3.43 -6.89
CA PHE A 68 -2.30 2.02 -6.81
C PHE A 68 -3.60 1.81 -6.03
N LYS A 69 -3.76 2.45 -4.86
CA LYS A 69 -4.99 2.36 -4.05
C LYS A 69 -6.22 2.74 -4.87
N ASN A 70 -6.13 3.87 -5.58
CA ASN A 70 -7.23 4.37 -6.41
C ASN A 70 -7.57 3.42 -7.56
N GLN A 71 -6.60 2.66 -8.07
CA GLN A 71 -6.84 1.61 -9.06
C GLN A 71 -7.44 0.35 -8.43
N ALA A 72 -6.89 -0.12 -7.31
CA ALA A 72 -7.33 -1.31 -6.60
C ALA A 72 -8.75 -1.15 -6.00
N SER A 73 -9.13 0.05 -5.55
CA SER A 73 -10.49 0.35 -5.07
C SER A 73 -11.55 0.30 -6.18
N ASN A 74 -11.17 0.40 -7.46
CA ASN A 74 -12.10 0.18 -8.57
C ASN A 74 -12.29 -1.31 -8.89
N ASP A 75 -11.36 -2.17 -8.44
CA ASP A 75 -11.34 -3.61 -8.72
C ASP A 75 -11.77 -4.47 -7.52
N LEU A 76 -11.82 -3.90 -6.31
CA LEU A 76 -12.28 -4.58 -5.09
C LEU A 76 -13.79 -4.33 -4.91
N PRO A 77 -14.63 -5.37 -4.74
CA PRO A 77 -16.06 -5.19 -4.51
C PRO A 77 -16.30 -4.44 -3.19
N ASN A 78 -17.22 -3.48 -3.24
CA ASN A 78 -17.75 -2.74 -2.08
C ASN A 78 -18.23 -3.65 -0.95
#